data_AF-A0AAU1C9G8-F1
#
_entry.id   AF-A0AAU1C9G8-F1
#
_cell.length_a   1.000
_cell.length_b   1.000
_cell.length_c   1.000
_cell.angle_alpha   90.00
_cell.angle_beta   90.00
_cell.angle_gamma   90.00
#
_symmetry.space_group_name_H-M   'P 1'
#
loop_
_entity.id
_entity.type
_entity.pdbx_description
1 polymer ?
#
loop_
_entity_poly.entity_id
_entity_poly.type
_entity_poly.pdbx_seq_one_letter_code
_entity_poly.pdbx_strand_id
1 'polypeptide(L)'
;MIIFGTRGYLYQLAILTLVCGWCGNPAAHTLRKRVTKFTLFFVPLFPISTSYATQCTFCGGEQRIPKDQAEQLLAQQTASQGGNPFGQAPQQGYAPGASGPSGQGQNPYQQ
;
A
#
# COMPACT_ATOMS: atom_id res chain seq x y z
N MET A 1 -4.55 10.08 2.80
CA MET A 1 -5.18 9.34 3.93
C MET A 1 -5.63 10.35 4.98
N ILE A 2 -6.63 10.04 5.80
CA ILE A 2 -7.05 10.90 6.92
C ILE A 2 -6.50 10.28 8.22
N ILE A 3 -5.78 11.07 9.02
CA ILE A 3 -5.34 10.69 10.37
C ILE A 3 -6.08 11.59 11.36
N PHE A 4 -6.64 11.00 12.40
CA PHE A 4 -7.33 11.71 13.48
C PHE A 4 -6.70 11.40 14.84
N GLY A 5 -6.84 12.33 15.79
CA GLY A 5 -6.34 12.18 17.15
C GLY A 5 -6.94 13.22 18.09
N THR A 6 -6.57 13.15 19.37
CA THR A 6 -6.96 14.16 20.36
C THR A 6 -5.77 14.57 21.22
N ARG A 7 -5.63 15.86 21.47
CA ARG A 7 -4.59 16.43 22.34
C ARG A 7 -5.22 17.05 23.57
N GLY A 8 -4.92 16.47 24.73
CA GLY A 8 -5.29 17.03 26.03
C GLY A 8 -4.38 18.18 26.44
N TYR A 9 -4.97 19.22 27.00
CA TYR A 9 -4.31 20.34 27.67
C TYR A 9 -4.86 20.45 29.10
N LEU A 10 -4.01 20.80 30.07
CA LEU A 10 -4.40 21.11 31.44
C LEU A 10 -3.90 22.51 31.79
N TYR A 11 -4.83 23.40 32.12
CA TYR A 11 -4.54 24.75 32.57
C TYR A 11 -4.87 24.86 34.06
N GLN A 12 -3.91 25.30 34.88
CA GLN A 12 -4.19 25.69 36.26
C GLN A 12 -4.70 27.14 36.23
N LEU A 13 -5.96 27.34 36.63
CA LEU A 13 -6.63 28.64 36.57
C LEU A 13 -6.39 29.47 37.84
N ALA A 14 -6.42 28.81 38.99
CA ALA A 14 -6.27 29.42 40.31
C ALA A 14 -5.78 28.39 41.33
N ILE A 15 -5.32 28.87 42.48
CA ILE A 15 -5.20 28.09 43.72
C ILE A 15 -6.11 28.78 44.74
N LEU A 16 -7.03 28.04 45.33
CA LEU A 16 -8.08 28.56 46.22
C LEU A 16 -8.07 27.79 47.53
N THR A 17 -8.10 28.49 48.66
CA THR A 17 -8.28 27.84 49.95
C THR A 17 -9.76 27.46 50.11
N LEU A 18 -10.04 26.17 50.15
CA LEU A 18 -11.40 25.60 50.22
C LEU A 18 -11.43 24.50 51.28
N VAL A 19 -12.59 24.27 51.88
CA VAL A 19 -12.80 23.08 52.73
C VAL A 19 -12.85 21.85 51.83
N CYS A 20 -11.95 20.89 52.07
CA CYS A 20 -11.87 19.68 51.28
C CYS A 20 -13.08 18.79 51.53
N GLY A 21 -13.93 18.58 50.51
CA GLY A 21 -15.15 17.76 50.58
C GLY A 21 -14.94 16.27 50.89
N TRP A 22 -13.70 15.81 51.07
CA TRP A 22 -13.37 14.44 51.52
C TRP A 22 -12.93 14.37 52.99
N CYS A 23 -12.24 15.40 53.51
CA CYS A 23 -11.63 15.36 54.86
C CYS A 23 -11.96 16.54 55.76
N GLY A 24 -12.83 17.46 55.35
CA GLY A 24 -13.36 18.56 56.19
C GLY A 24 -12.37 19.68 56.54
N ASN A 25 -11.08 19.53 56.21
CA ASN A 25 -10.06 20.53 56.51
C ASN A 25 -9.95 21.61 55.42
N PRO A 26 -9.70 22.89 55.77
CA PRO A 26 -9.38 23.93 54.80
C PRO A 26 -7.98 23.71 54.21
N ALA A 27 -7.91 23.60 52.88
CA ALA A 27 -6.67 23.30 52.15
C ALA A 27 -6.59 24.10 50.85
N ALA A 28 -5.38 24.22 50.29
CA ALA A 28 -5.15 24.89 49.00
C ALA A 28 -5.46 23.95 47.82
N HIS A 29 -6.60 24.15 47.16
CA HIS A 29 -7.04 23.38 46.00
C HIS A 29 -6.69 24.08 44.67
N THR A 30 -6.05 23.37 43.75
CA THR A 30 -5.76 23.90 42.40
C THR A 30 -6.97 23.75 41.48
N LEU A 31 -7.59 24.85 41.06
CA LEU A 31 -8.63 24.82 40.04
C LEU A 31 -8.00 24.55 38.68
N ARG A 32 -8.32 23.40 38.05
CA ARG A 32 -7.70 22.97 36.78
C ARG A 32 -8.75 22.76 35.69
N LYS A 33 -8.58 23.45 34.56
CA LYS A 33 -9.38 23.29 33.33
C LYS A 33 -8.70 22.29 32.40
N ARG A 34 -9.32 21.13 32.20
CA ARG A 34 -8.94 20.19 31.12
C ARG A 34 -9.60 20.62 29.82
N VAL A 35 -8.83 20.70 28.74
CA VAL A 35 -9.33 20.99 27.38
C VAL A 35 -8.80 19.92 26.44
N THR A 36 -9.67 19.10 25.88
CA THR A 36 -9.31 18.15 24.84
C THR A 36 -9.60 18.78 23.48
N LYS A 37 -8.58 18.90 22.62
CA LYS A 37 -8.74 19.37 21.24
C LYS A 37 -8.67 18.18 20.30
N PHE A 38 -9.65 18.05 19.41
CA PHE A 38 -9.55 17.13 18.28
C PHE A 38 -8.52 17.66 17.26
N THR A 39 -7.77 16.76 16.63
CA THR A 39 -6.75 17.10 15.63
C THR A 39 -6.94 16.20 14.41
N LEU A 40 -7.15 16.82 13.25
CA LEU A 40 -7.31 16.14 11.96
C LEU A 40 -6.13 16.49 11.06
N PHE A 41 -5.46 15.48 10.52
CA PHE A 41 -4.35 15.64 9.58
C PHE A 41 -4.70 14.96 8.26
N PHE A 42 -4.86 15.77 7.21
CA PHE A 42 -4.84 15.29 5.84
C PHE A 42 -3.39 15.07 5.42
N VAL A 43 -2.93 13.82 5.48
CA VAL A 43 -1.59 13.45 4.99
C VAL A 43 -1.75 12.89 3.57
N PRO A 44 -1.28 13.60 2.54
CA PRO A 44 -1.19 13.06 1.19
C PRO A 44 0.01 12.09 1.14
N LEU A 45 -0.29 10.79 1.24
CA LEU A 45 0.67 9.75 0.95
C LEU A 45 0.73 9.60 -0.57
N PHE A 46 1.68 10.29 -1.20
CA PHE A 46 2.00 10.09 -2.61
C PHE A 46 2.78 8.77 -2.77
N PRO A 47 2.48 7.92 -3.76
CA PRO A 47 3.28 6.73 -4.03
C PRO A 47 4.66 7.16 -4.57
N ILE A 48 5.71 6.93 -3.78
CA ILE A 48 7.09 7.32 -4.12
C ILE A 48 7.69 6.39 -5.18
N SER A 49 7.30 5.11 -5.17
CA SER A 49 7.67 4.12 -6.16
C SER A 49 6.61 3.02 -6.27
N THR A 50 6.71 2.18 -7.30
CA THR A 50 5.87 0.99 -7.48
C THR A 50 6.72 -0.11 -8.09
N SER A 51 6.66 -1.32 -7.52
CA SER A 51 7.40 -2.49 -7.97
C SER A 51 6.45 -3.69 -8.05
N TYR A 52 6.58 -4.48 -9.10
CA TYR A 52 5.74 -5.64 -9.34
C TYR A 52 6.50 -6.92 -8.97
N ALA A 53 5.80 -7.93 -8.47
CA ALA A 53 6.36 -9.24 -8.16
C ALA A 53 5.31 -10.33 -8.35
N THR A 54 5.78 -11.52 -8.73
CA THR A 54 4.99 -12.75 -8.79
C THR A 54 5.35 -13.62 -7.58
N GLN A 55 4.34 -14.05 -6.82
CA GLN A 55 4.49 -14.96 -5.68
C GLN A 55 3.98 -16.36 -6.04
N CYS A 56 4.76 -17.39 -5.74
CA CYS A 56 4.34 -18.77 -5.90
C CYS A 56 3.34 -19.16 -4.80
N THR A 57 2.12 -19.52 -5.18
CA THR A 57 1.04 -19.89 -4.23
C THR A 57 1.29 -21.21 -3.48
N PHE A 58 2.25 -22.03 -3.93
CA PHE A 58 2.60 -23.30 -3.29
C PHE A 58 3.70 -23.18 -2.22
N CYS A 59 4.77 -22.40 -2.49
CA CYS A 59 5.93 -22.29 -1.61
C CYS A 59 6.21 -20.88 -1.06
N GLY A 60 5.42 -19.87 -1.43
CA GLY A 60 5.59 -18.47 -1.00
C GLY A 60 6.78 -17.74 -1.63
N GLY A 61 7.56 -18.38 -2.51
CA GLY A 61 8.70 -17.75 -3.17
C GLY A 61 8.29 -16.58 -4.07
N GLU A 62 8.98 -15.44 -3.94
CA GLU A 62 8.70 -14.21 -4.70
C GLU A 62 9.80 -13.88 -5.71
N GLN A 63 9.38 -13.46 -6.90
CA GLN A 63 10.27 -12.91 -7.94
C GLN A 63 9.77 -11.53 -8.36
N ARG A 64 10.65 -10.51 -8.32
CA ARG A 64 10.34 -9.17 -8.85
C ARG A 64 10.32 -9.21 -10.38
N ILE A 65 9.37 -8.50 -10.99
CA ILE A 65 9.21 -8.40 -12.44
C ILE A 65 9.10 -6.93 -12.89
N PRO A 66 9.52 -6.59 -14.12
CA PRO A 66 9.30 -5.26 -14.69
C PRO A 66 7.80 -4.99 -14.93
N LYS A 67 7.45 -3.70 -15.00
CA LYS A 67 6.06 -3.24 -15.19
C LYS A 67 5.41 -3.82 -16.43
N ASP A 68 6.13 -3.84 -17.55
CA ASP A 68 5.61 -4.27 -18.85
C ASP A 68 5.22 -5.75 -18.84
N GLN A 69 5.99 -6.59 -18.12
CA GLN A 69 5.66 -8.00 -17.92
C GLN A 69 4.43 -8.17 -17.00
N ALA A 70 4.28 -7.34 -15.98
CA ALA A 70 3.08 -7.36 -15.12
C ALA A 70 1.82 -6.95 -15.88
N GLU A 71 1.90 -5.94 -16.75
CA GLU A 71 0.79 -5.50 -17.61
C GLU A 71 0.46 -6.55 -18.68
N GLN A 72 1.46 -7.22 -19.26
CA GLN A 72 1.24 -8.35 -20.18
C GLN A 72 0.54 -9.54 -19.50
N LEU A 73 0.94 -9.91 -18.28
CA LEU A 73 0.29 -10.99 -17.52
C LEU A 73 -1.17 -10.64 -17.17
N LEU A 74 -1.43 -9.39 -16.76
CA LEU A 74 -2.78 -8.91 -16.50
C LEU A 74 -3.65 -8.89 -17.78
N ALA A 75 -3.09 -8.49 -18.91
CA ALA A 75 -3.76 -8.53 -20.20
C ALA A 75 -4.07 -9.96 -20.66
N GLN A 76 -3.15 -10.91 -20.46
CA GLN A 76 -3.37 -12.34 -20.76
C GLN A 76 -4.48 -12.94 -19.89
N GLN A 77 -4.52 -12.62 -18.59
CA GLN A 77 -5.60 -13.06 -17.70
C GLN A 77 -6.96 -12.44 -18.10
N THR A 78 -6.96 -11.18 -18.54
CA THR A 78 -8.18 -10.52 -19.03
C THR A 78 -8.66 -11.13 -20.36
N ALA A 79 -7.75 -11.41 -21.29
CA ALA A 79 -8.08 -12.02 -22.59
C ALA A 79 -8.57 -13.47 -22.46
N SER A 80 -8.02 -14.24 -21.52
CA SER A 80 -8.48 -15.61 -21.24
C SER A 80 -9.82 -15.67 -20.51
N GLN A 81 -10.17 -14.67 -19.70
CA GLN A 81 -11.54 -14.51 -19.16
C GLN A 81 -12.53 -13.92 -20.17
N GLY A 82 -12.06 -13.15 -21.15
CA GLY A 82 -12.85 -12.61 -22.26
C GLY A 82 -13.15 -13.61 -23.39
N GLY A 83 -12.78 -14.88 -23.23
CA GLY A 83 -13.04 -15.91 -24.23
C GLY A 83 -14.53 -16.23 -24.36
N ASN A 84 -15.11 -15.97 -25.53
CA ASN A 84 -16.36 -16.63 -25.92
C ASN A 84 -16.16 -18.15 -25.83
N PRO A 85 -17.07 -18.93 -25.22
CA PRO A 85 -16.95 -20.39 -25.14
C PRO A 85 -17.06 -21.12 -26.50
N PHE A 86 -17.20 -20.37 -27.60
CA PHE A 86 -17.27 -20.85 -28.98
C PHE A 86 -16.48 -19.88 -29.91
N GLY A 87 -15.44 -20.35 -30.59
CA GLY A 87 -14.60 -19.56 -31.52
C GLY A 87 -13.58 -20.43 -32.28
N GLN A 88 -13.21 -20.05 -33.52
CA GLN A 88 -12.55 -20.94 -34.50
C GLN A 88 -11.27 -20.33 -35.16
N ALA A 89 -10.61 -21.10 -36.04
CA ALA A 89 -9.18 -21.00 -36.39
C ALA A 89 -8.80 -20.15 -37.64
N PRO A 90 -7.50 -19.84 -37.90
CA PRO A 90 -7.05 -18.74 -38.78
C PRO A 90 -6.29 -19.11 -40.08
N GLN A 91 -5.93 -18.11 -40.92
CA GLN A 91 -5.06 -18.24 -42.11
C GLN A 91 -4.32 -16.90 -42.48
N GLN A 92 -3.36 -16.83 -43.42
CA GLN A 92 -1.91 -16.99 -43.16
C GLN A 92 -0.97 -16.29 -44.20
N GLY A 93 0.26 -15.87 -43.80
CA GLY A 93 1.45 -15.59 -44.67
C GLY A 93 1.65 -14.15 -45.21
N TYR A 94 2.84 -13.69 -45.66
CA TYR A 94 4.26 -14.12 -45.51
C TYR A 94 5.24 -12.97 -45.93
N ALA A 95 6.56 -13.06 -45.67
CA ALA A 95 7.60 -12.02 -45.93
C ALA A 95 8.82 -12.61 -46.72
N PRO A 96 10.14 -12.57 -46.35
CA PRO A 96 10.98 -11.71 -45.48
C PRO A 96 12.32 -11.21 -46.13
N GLY A 97 13.17 -10.49 -45.38
CA GLY A 97 14.65 -10.49 -45.57
C GLY A 97 15.35 -9.13 -45.71
N ALA A 98 16.63 -8.95 -45.37
CA ALA A 98 17.63 -9.77 -44.61
C ALA A 98 18.82 -8.84 -44.23
N SER A 99 19.83 -9.15 -43.41
CA SER A 99 20.28 -10.34 -42.63
C SER A 99 20.59 -9.91 -41.17
N GLY A 100 21.37 -10.52 -40.25
CA GLY A 100 22.34 -11.65 -40.23
C GLY A 100 23.79 -11.22 -40.57
N PRO A 101 24.87 -11.78 -39.99
CA PRO A 101 25.00 -12.97 -39.12
C PRO A 101 25.41 -12.57 -37.66
N SER A 102 26.16 -13.26 -36.78
CA SER A 102 26.89 -14.57 -36.75
C SER A 102 27.21 -15.05 -35.31
N GLY A 103 26.98 -16.35 -35.01
CA GLY A 103 27.57 -17.09 -33.86
C GLY A 103 27.01 -16.78 -32.45
N GLN A 104 27.20 -17.62 -31.42
CA GLN A 104 27.63 -19.04 -31.36
C GLN A 104 27.36 -19.54 -29.91
N GLY A 105 27.08 -20.84 -29.71
CA GLY A 105 26.81 -21.46 -28.38
C GLY A 105 25.32 -21.76 -28.16
N GLN A 106 24.83 -22.98 -27.89
CA GLN A 106 25.31 -24.11 -27.06
C GLN A 106 25.26 -23.85 -25.54
N ASN A 107 24.67 -24.71 -24.69
CA ASN A 107 23.79 -25.85 -25.00
C ASN A 107 22.69 -26.13 -23.92
N PRO A 108 22.77 -27.13 -23.02
CA PRO A 108 21.61 -28.00 -22.76
C PRO A 108 21.05 -27.93 -21.32
N TYR A 109 19.98 -28.71 -21.08
CA TYR A 109 19.35 -28.95 -19.76
C TYR A 109 18.68 -27.69 -19.16
N GLN A 110 17.99 -27.71 -18.01
CA GLN A 110 17.58 -28.79 -17.09
C GLN A 110 16.03 -28.73 -16.96
N GLN A 111 15.33 -29.84 -17.23
CA GLN A 111 14.76 -30.79 -16.24
C GLN A 111 13.56 -30.22 -15.48
#